data_AF-A0A9W6KRX2-F1
#
_entry.id   AF-A0A9W6KRX2-F1
#
_cell.length_a   1.000
_cell.length_b   1.000
_cell.length_c   1.000
_cell.angle_alpha   90.00
_cell.angle_beta   90.00
_cell.angle_gamma   90.00
#
_symmetry.space_group_name_H-M   'P 1'
#
loop_
_entity.id
_entity.type
_entity.pdbx_description
1 polymer ?
#
loop_
_entity_poly.entity_id
_entity_poly.type
_entity_poly.pdbx_seq_one_letter_code
_entity_poly.pdbx_strand_id
1 'polypeptide(L)'
;MSRVRRPARYAVVALLAAAGLVGSVSPAAAHRPGPAGSVADSAFLQAADLGGVIPTRPDAGLRPQLRPPRPGPDGRYRSVATLNAEGTVSAVYPAPEGRPTVLIDYVAQYRGHGAARYLWELRLALAGRSGYTDGDGQWTLLRSRAGGPCSLLIRLRHQFTDPDRGQITQDTYLIVARAGHAVVVLADIGWEYGSGHQPIVEALIPAALRRAATVG
;
A
#
# COMPACT_ATOMS: atom_id res chain seq x y z
N MET A 1 27.09 47.86 19.45
CA MET A 1 28.49 47.87 19.93
C MET A 1 28.60 46.99 21.16
N SER A 2 29.68 46.20 21.20
CA SER A 2 30.32 45.50 22.35
C SER A 2 29.61 44.39 23.13
N ARG A 3 30.20 43.20 22.91
CA ARG A 3 30.17 41.95 23.68
C ARG A 3 30.60 42.14 25.14
N VAL A 4 30.08 41.30 26.02
CA VAL A 4 30.85 40.77 27.16
C VAL A 4 30.60 39.26 27.29
N ARG A 5 31.60 38.47 26.90
CA ARG A 5 31.83 37.11 27.42
C ARG A 5 32.68 37.26 28.68
N ARG A 6 32.47 36.46 29.74
CA ARG A 6 33.54 35.72 30.42
C ARG A 6 33.00 34.54 31.28
N PRO A 7 33.86 33.53 31.54
CA PRO A 7 33.48 32.18 31.95
C PRO A 7 33.84 31.86 33.42
N ALA A 8 33.26 30.79 33.95
CA ALA A 8 33.76 30.09 35.14
C ALA A 8 33.12 28.69 35.17
N ARG A 9 33.70 27.61 35.68
CA ARG A 9 35.04 27.22 36.15
C ARG A 9 34.95 25.69 36.27
N TYR A 10 36.08 25.02 36.08
CA TYR A 10 36.25 23.58 36.22
C TYR A 10 35.89 23.08 37.62
N ALA A 11 35.32 21.86 37.70
CA ALA A 11 35.48 20.98 38.84
C ALA A 11 35.72 19.55 38.31
N VAL A 12 36.92 19.06 38.58
CA VAL A 12 37.37 17.68 38.41
C VAL A 12 36.90 16.89 39.63
N VAL A 13 36.27 15.72 39.43
CA VAL A 13 36.25 14.65 40.43
C VAL A 13 36.46 13.31 39.74
N ALA A 14 37.28 12.48 40.39
CA ALA A 14 37.98 11.32 39.91
C ALA A 14 37.15 10.01 39.88
N LEU A 15 37.66 9.08 39.05
CA LEU A 15 37.75 7.63 39.16
C LEU A 15 36.71 6.84 39.99
N LEU A 16 36.13 5.80 39.36
CA LEU A 16 36.09 4.45 39.91
C LEU A 16 35.78 3.42 38.81
N ALA A 17 36.58 2.36 38.77
CA ALA A 17 36.51 1.25 37.84
C ALA A 17 35.37 0.27 38.21
N ALA A 18 34.75 -0.35 37.21
CA ALA A 18 34.09 -1.63 37.36
C ALA A 18 34.24 -2.42 36.04
N ALA A 19 35.09 -3.44 36.09
CA ALA A 19 35.18 -4.47 35.07
C ALA A 19 33.88 -5.29 35.08
N GLY A 20 33.12 -5.22 33.99
CA GLY A 20 32.00 -6.10 33.73
C GLY A 20 32.17 -6.65 32.32
N LEU A 21 32.32 -7.97 32.20
CA LEU A 21 32.26 -8.70 30.93
C LEU A 21 30.92 -8.40 30.26
N VAL A 22 30.91 -7.46 29.31
CA VAL A 22 29.79 -7.31 28.39
C VAL A 22 29.93 -8.44 27.39
N GLY A 23 29.17 -9.51 27.61
CA GLY A 23 28.95 -10.51 26.58
C GLY A 23 28.43 -9.80 25.34
N SER A 24 29.25 -9.75 24.30
CA SER A 24 28.90 -9.25 22.99
C SER A 24 27.81 -10.15 22.43
N VAL A 25 26.54 -9.85 22.74
CA VAL A 25 25.41 -10.39 22.01
C VAL A 25 25.57 -9.83 20.61
N SER A 26 26.07 -10.65 19.69
CA SER A 26 26.08 -10.31 18.27
C SER A 26 24.65 -9.92 17.92
N PRO A 27 24.39 -8.69 17.44
CA PRO A 27 23.08 -8.38 16.92
C PRO A 27 22.84 -9.38 15.79
N ALA A 28 21.86 -10.28 15.97
CA ALA A 28 21.37 -11.10 14.89
C ALA A 28 21.09 -10.15 13.73
N ALA A 29 21.88 -10.26 12.66
CA ALA A 29 21.80 -9.39 11.51
C ALA A 29 20.34 -9.41 11.06
N ALA A 30 19.65 -8.29 11.26
CA ALA A 30 18.30 -8.12 10.76
C ALA A 30 18.38 -8.38 9.25
N HIS A 31 17.78 -9.49 8.80
CA HIS A 31 17.70 -9.83 7.40
C HIS A 31 16.96 -8.68 6.71
N ARG A 32 17.71 -7.76 6.11
CA ARG A 32 17.14 -6.74 5.23
C ARG A 32 16.68 -7.48 3.98
N PRO A 33 15.38 -7.47 3.67
CA PRO A 33 14.93 -7.95 2.37
C PRO A 33 15.70 -7.17 1.29
N GLY A 34 16.30 -7.87 0.32
CA GLY A 34 16.81 -7.24 -0.89
C GLY A 34 15.67 -6.55 -1.66
N PRO A 35 15.97 -5.64 -2.60
CA PRO A 35 14.95 -5.03 -3.43
C PRO A 35 14.14 -6.11 -4.14
N ALA A 36 12.81 -5.98 -4.11
CA ALA A 36 11.93 -6.87 -4.85
C ALA A 36 12.26 -6.75 -6.35
N GLY A 37 12.23 -7.87 -7.08
CA GLY A 37 12.35 -7.88 -8.54
C GLY A 37 11.18 -7.18 -9.23
N SER A 38 11.21 -7.08 -10.56
CA SER A 38 10.10 -6.54 -11.34
C SER A 38 9.13 -7.63 -11.77
N VAL A 39 7.83 -7.32 -11.77
CA VAL A 39 6.80 -8.15 -12.36
C VAL A 39 6.75 -7.88 -13.88
N ALA A 40 6.52 -8.92 -14.69
CA ALA A 40 6.38 -8.79 -16.14
C ALA A 40 5.11 -7.99 -16.51
N ASP A 41 5.18 -7.16 -17.55
CA ASP A 41 4.09 -6.27 -17.96
C ASP A 41 2.78 -7.02 -18.27
N SER A 42 2.87 -8.25 -18.76
CA SER A 42 1.71 -9.10 -19.06
C SER A 42 0.87 -9.49 -17.83
N ALA A 43 1.39 -9.27 -16.62
CA ALA A 43 0.68 -9.52 -15.37
C ALA A 43 -0.34 -8.43 -15.01
N PHE A 44 -0.24 -7.25 -15.63
CA PHE A 44 -1.16 -6.15 -15.43
C PHE A 44 -2.31 -6.17 -16.44
N LEU A 45 -3.37 -5.41 -16.16
CA LEU A 45 -4.39 -5.07 -17.15
C LEU A 45 -3.75 -4.51 -18.41
N GLN A 46 -4.19 -4.99 -19.57
CA GLN A 46 -3.70 -4.57 -20.87
C GLN A 46 -4.73 -3.67 -21.56
N ALA A 47 -4.35 -3.02 -22.66
CA ALA A 47 -5.28 -2.19 -23.44
C ALA A 47 -6.56 -2.95 -23.86
N ALA A 48 -6.44 -4.24 -24.19
CA ALA A 48 -7.59 -5.08 -24.52
C ALA A 48 -8.57 -5.29 -23.34
N ASP A 49 -8.08 -5.22 -22.10
CA ASP A 49 -8.90 -5.33 -20.90
C ASP A 49 -9.54 -3.98 -20.51
N LEU A 50 -9.01 -2.87 -21.06
CA LEU A 50 -9.39 -1.49 -20.72
C LEU A 50 -10.04 -0.73 -21.90
N GLY A 51 -10.60 -1.44 -22.88
CA GLY A 51 -11.29 -0.81 -24.01
C GLY A 51 -10.36 0.05 -24.89
N GLY A 52 -9.08 -0.31 -24.99
CA GLY A 52 -8.07 0.38 -25.78
C GLY A 52 -7.22 1.38 -24.99
N VAL A 53 -7.55 1.68 -23.73
CA VAL A 53 -6.73 2.55 -22.87
C VAL A 53 -5.40 1.86 -22.55
N ILE A 54 -4.29 2.53 -22.83
CA ILE A 54 -2.95 2.00 -22.57
C ILE A 54 -2.55 2.33 -21.12
N PRO A 55 -2.36 1.32 -20.25
CA PRO A 55 -1.80 1.56 -18.92
C PRO A 55 -0.34 2.01 -19.01
N THR A 56 0.05 2.89 -18.10
CA THR A 56 1.41 3.45 -18.01
C THR A 56 1.96 3.29 -16.60
N ARG A 57 3.27 3.43 -16.43
CA ARG A 57 3.87 3.46 -15.10
C ARG A 57 3.43 4.74 -14.37
N PRO A 58 2.89 4.66 -13.14
CA PRO A 58 2.51 5.85 -12.40
C PRO A 58 3.74 6.58 -11.87
N ASP A 59 3.58 7.87 -11.61
CA ASP A 59 4.56 8.64 -10.84
C ASP A 59 4.78 8.00 -9.46
N ALA A 60 6.01 8.10 -8.95
CA ALA A 60 6.38 7.51 -7.66
C ALA A 60 5.48 8.03 -6.51
N GLY A 61 5.04 9.29 -6.57
CA GLY A 61 4.17 9.91 -5.59
C GLY A 61 2.68 9.55 -5.71
N LEU A 62 2.25 8.88 -6.78
CA LEU A 62 0.84 8.56 -6.96
C LEU A 62 0.41 7.46 -5.99
N ARG A 63 -0.29 7.88 -4.92
CA ARG A 63 -0.98 7.00 -3.96
C ARG A 63 -0.13 5.80 -3.46
N PRO A 64 1.06 6.02 -2.85
CA PRO A 64 1.90 4.94 -2.33
C PRO A 64 1.20 4.01 -1.33
N GLN A 65 0.23 4.50 -0.58
CA GLN A 65 -0.55 3.71 0.38
C GLN A 65 -1.39 2.59 -0.26
N LEU A 66 -1.56 2.57 -1.59
CA LEU A 66 -2.30 1.52 -2.29
C LEU A 66 -1.40 0.37 -2.78
N ARG A 67 -0.09 0.39 -2.48
CA ARG A 67 0.94 -0.46 -3.13
C ARG A 67 1.86 -1.22 -2.14
N PRO A 68 1.44 -2.37 -1.59
CA PRO A 68 0.06 -2.77 -1.39
C PRO A 68 -0.50 -2.10 -0.11
N PRO A 69 -1.84 -2.05 0.08
CA PRO A 69 -2.42 -1.42 1.27
C PRO A 69 -2.00 -2.14 2.54
N ARG A 70 -1.53 -1.37 3.53
CA ARG A 70 -1.06 -1.89 4.82
C ARG A 70 -1.62 -1.08 5.99
N PRO A 71 -2.96 -0.94 6.11
CA PRO A 71 -3.55 -0.27 7.26
C PRO A 71 -3.08 -0.96 8.55
N GLY A 72 -2.59 -0.16 9.50
CA GLY A 72 -2.04 -0.65 10.75
C GLY A 72 -0.70 -0.01 11.10
N PRO A 73 -0.20 -0.30 12.31
CA PRO A 73 1.16 0.07 12.67
C PRO A 73 2.20 -0.69 11.83
N ASP A 74 3.37 -0.07 11.69
CA ASP A 74 4.53 -0.69 11.04
C ASP A 74 4.89 -2.05 11.63
N GLY A 75 5.40 -2.96 10.79
CA GLY A 75 5.78 -4.31 11.20
C GLY A 75 4.64 -5.31 11.38
N ARG A 76 3.37 -4.88 11.26
CA ARG A 76 2.20 -5.79 11.30
C ARG A 76 2.22 -6.84 10.17
N TYR A 77 2.69 -6.44 8.99
CA TYR A 77 2.64 -7.26 7.78
C TYR A 77 3.94 -8.05 7.63
N ARG A 78 4.00 -9.23 8.26
CA ARG A 78 5.18 -10.11 8.17
C ARG A 78 5.33 -10.73 6.79
N SER A 79 4.24 -10.76 6.00
CA SER A 79 4.26 -11.16 4.58
C SER A 79 5.25 -10.34 3.73
N VAL A 80 5.58 -9.11 4.11
CA VAL A 80 6.57 -8.26 3.40
C VAL A 80 7.93 -8.95 3.29
N ALA A 81 8.35 -9.72 4.29
CA ALA A 81 9.62 -10.46 4.26
C ALA A 81 9.68 -11.54 3.17
N THR A 82 8.53 -11.90 2.59
CA THR A 82 8.42 -12.92 1.52
C THR A 82 8.14 -12.31 0.15
N LEU A 83 8.07 -10.99 0.05
CA LEU A 83 7.91 -10.29 -1.23
C LEU A 83 9.09 -10.60 -2.13
N ASN A 84 8.81 -11.07 -3.34
CA ASN A 84 9.80 -11.45 -4.33
C ASN A 84 9.94 -10.41 -5.45
N ALA A 85 8.81 -9.96 -5.97
CA ALA A 85 8.75 -8.98 -7.06
C ALA A 85 7.46 -8.16 -6.94
N GLU A 86 7.49 -6.92 -7.41
CA GLU A 86 6.30 -6.07 -7.47
C GLU A 86 6.34 -5.12 -8.68
N GLY A 87 5.19 -4.56 -9.01
CA GLY A 87 5.08 -3.50 -9.99
C GLY A 87 3.72 -2.83 -9.94
N THR A 88 3.59 -1.72 -10.66
CA THR A 88 2.34 -0.96 -10.72
C THR A 88 2.21 -0.30 -12.07
N VAL A 89 0.99 -0.32 -12.59
CA VAL A 89 0.56 0.54 -13.69
C VAL A 89 -0.64 1.38 -13.26
N SER A 90 -0.89 2.45 -13.99
CA SER A 90 -2.08 3.29 -13.86
C SER A 90 -2.69 3.56 -15.22
N ALA A 91 -3.99 3.85 -15.25
CA ALA A 91 -4.69 4.20 -16.47
C ALA A 91 -5.72 5.31 -16.20
N VAL A 92 -5.79 6.29 -17.08
CA VAL A 92 -6.91 7.24 -17.12
C VAL A 92 -8.06 6.58 -17.88
N TYR A 93 -9.10 6.17 -17.15
CA TYR A 93 -10.17 5.31 -17.63
C TYR A 93 -11.49 6.08 -17.74
N PRO A 94 -12.30 5.87 -18.80
CA PRO A 94 -13.60 6.53 -18.93
C PRO A 94 -14.55 6.07 -17.82
N ALA A 95 -15.12 7.01 -17.06
CA ALA A 95 -16.13 6.70 -16.05
C ALA A 95 -17.55 7.02 -16.57
N PRO A 96 -18.60 6.38 -16.01
CA PRO A 96 -19.99 6.55 -16.46
C PRO A 96 -20.52 7.98 -16.47
N GLU A 97 -19.99 8.84 -15.60
CA GLU A 97 -20.42 10.23 -15.44
C GLU A 97 -19.75 11.20 -16.43
N GLY A 98 -19.07 10.67 -17.45
CA GLY A 98 -18.42 11.44 -18.52
C GLY A 98 -17.10 12.11 -18.12
N ARG A 99 -16.74 12.09 -16.83
CA ARG A 99 -15.40 12.44 -16.36
C ARG A 99 -14.53 11.18 -16.32
N PRO A 100 -13.24 11.28 -16.65
CA PRO A 100 -12.35 10.15 -16.48
C PRO A 100 -12.19 9.81 -14.99
N THR A 101 -11.61 8.65 -14.71
CA THR A 101 -11.09 8.28 -13.40
C THR A 101 -9.68 7.72 -13.54
N VAL A 102 -8.94 7.63 -12.44
CA VAL A 102 -7.62 6.99 -12.45
C VAL A 102 -7.71 5.61 -11.80
N LEU A 103 -7.33 4.60 -12.57
CA LEU A 103 -7.13 3.24 -12.10
C LEU A 103 -5.67 3.03 -11.69
N ILE A 104 -5.46 2.27 -10.62
CA ILE A 104 -4.16 1.74 -10.21
C ILE A 104 -4.28 0.22 -10.19
N ASP A 105 -3.39 -0.45 -10.92
CA ASP A 105 -3.24 -1.91 -10.90
C ASP A 105 -1.84 -2.23 -10.39
N TYR A 106 -1.79 -2.79 -9.18
CA TYR A 106 -0.56 -3.21 -8.53
C TYR A 106 -0.55 -4.73 -8.42
N VAL A 107 0.60 -5.32 -8.73
CA VAL A 107 0.84 -6.77 -8.62
C VAL A 107 2.08 -7.00 -7.80
N ALA A 108 1.99 -7.91 -6.82
CA ALA A 108 3.11 -8.39 -6.04
C ALA A 108 3.17 -9.91 -6.01
N GLN A 109 4.34 -10.47 -6.30
CA GLN A 109 4.63 -11.88 -6.18
C GLN A 109 5.33 -12.18 -4.85
N TYR A 110 4.89 -13.24 -4.18
CA TYR A 110 5.42 -13.65 -2.89
C TYR A 110 6.00 -15.06 -2.97
N ARG A 111 7.00 -15.35 -2.15
CA ARG A 111 7.52 -16.71 -1.95
C ARG A 111 6.60 -17.50 -1.02
N GLY A 112 6.44 -18.79 -1.29
CA GLY A 112 5.67 -19.71 -0.44
C GLY A 112 4.25 -19.21 -0.16
N HIS A 113 3.84 -19.20 1.11
CA HIS A 113 2.51 -18.76 1.52
C HIS A 113 2.36 -17.24 1.73
N GLY A 114 3.32 -16.43 1.28
CA GLY A 114 3.36 -14.99 1.55
C GLY A 114 2.13 -14.22 1.09
N ALA A 115 1.62 -14.49 -0.11
CA ALA A 115 0.41 -13.83 -0.64
C ALA A 115 -0.85 -14.17 0.18
N ALA A 116 -1.01 -15.44 0.57
CA ALA A 116 -2.11 -15.87 1.43
C ALA A 116 -2.01 -15.25 2.83
N ARG A 117 -0.79 -15.19 3.37
CA ARG A 117 -0.49 -14.52 4.64
C ARG A 117 -0.82 -13.04 4.59
N TYR A 118 -0.42 -12.33 3.54
CA TYR A 118 -0.72 -10.91 3.36
C TYR A 118 -2.23 -10.66 3.39
N LEU A 119 -3.01 -11.43 2.64
CA LEU A 119 -4.46 -11.25 2.59
C LEU A 119 -5.13 -11.54 3.95
N TRP A 120 -4.62 -12.51 4.71
CA TRP A 120 -5.06 -12.78 6.07
C TRP A 120 -4.70 -11.63 7.04
N GLU A 121 -3.47 -11.11 6.96
CA GLU A 121 -3.00 -9.96 7.76
C GLU A 121 -3.86 -8.72 7.48
N LEU A 122 -4.17 -8.44 6.21
CA LEU A 122 -5.04 -7.35 5.79
C LEU A 122 -6.47 -7.53 6.30
N ARG A 123 -7.04 -8.74 6.20
CA ARG A 123 -8.37 -9.04 6.74
C ARG A 123 -8.43 -8.80 8.25
N LEU A 124 -7.41 -9.21 8.99
CA LEU A 124 -7.32 -8.95 10.44
C LEU A 124 -7.14 -7.47 10.74
N ALA A 125 -6.43 -6.72 9.89
CA ALA A 125 -6.33 -5.27 10.04
C ALA A 125 -7.66 -4.56 9.94
N LEU A 126 -8.57 -5.09 9.14
CA LEU A 126 -9.87 -4.49 8.87
C LEU A 126 -11.05 -5.19 9.57
N ALA A 127 -10.78 -6.10 10.51
CA ALA A 127 -11.80 -6.95 11.13
C ALA A 127 -12.80 -6.19 12.05
N GLY A 128 -12.53 -4.92 12.38
CA GLY A 128 -13.43 -4.08 13.17
C GLY A 128 -14.64 -3.60 12.39
N ARG A 129 -15.79 -3.41 13.07
CA ARG A 129 -17.04 -2.90 12.46
C ARG A 129 -16.87 -1.56 11.75
N SER A 130 -15.99 -0.70 12.26
CA SER A 130 -15.66 0.60 11.69
C SER A 130 -14.41 0.58 10.79
N GLY A 131 -13.79 -0.58 10.60
CA GLY A 131 -12.51 -0.72 9.91
C GLY A 131 -11.32 -0.18 10.72
N TYR A 132 -10.35 0.45 10.06
CA TYR A 132 -9.13 1.00 10.65
C TYR A 132 -8.89 2.43 10.15
N THR A 133 -8.46 3.33 11.03
CA THR A 133 -8.15 4.72 10.67
C THR A 133 -6.68 5.02 10.95
N ASP A 134 -6.00 5.59 9.95
CA ASP A 134 -4.62 6.08 10.04
C ASP A 134 -4.45 7.39 9.27
N GLY A 135 -3.20 7.80 9.05
CA GLY A 135 -2.86 9.04 8.35
C GLY A 135 -3.30 9.06 6.87
N ASP A 136 -3.61 7.92 6.27
CA ASP A 136 -4.12 7.86 4.89
C ASP A 136 -5.65 8.04 4.82
N GLY A 137 -6.34 7.80 5.94
CA GLY A 137 -7.78 7.95 6.07
C GLY A 137 -8.45 6.77 6.78
N GLN A 138 -9.75 6.62 6.54
CA GLN A 138 -10.53 5.52 7.09
C GLN A 138 -10.62 4.37 6.09
N TRP A 139 -9.96 3.26 6.42
CA TRP A 139 -10.05 1.99 5.70
C TRP A 139 -11.24 1.19 6.20
N THR A 140 -12.10 0.72 5.29
CA THR A 140 -13.26 -0.09 5.62
C THR A 140 -13.31 -1.32 4.72
N LEU A 141 -13.38 -2.52 5.30
CA LEU A 141 -13.71 -3.72 4.55
C LEU A 141 -15.22 -3.72 4.24
N LEU A 142 -15.59 -3.53 2.98
CA LEU A 142 -16.99 -3.52 2.55
C LEU A 142 -17.53 -4.94 2.34
N ARG A 143 -16.74 -5.78 1.66
CA ARG A 143 -17.18 -7.15 1.30
C ARG A 143 -16.00 -8.09 1.18
N SER A 144 -16.15 -9.30 1.72
CA SER A 144 -15.26 -10.42 1.40
C SER A 144 -15.74 -11.13 0.14
N ARG A 145 -14.81 -11.73 -0.60
CA ARG A 145 -15.05 -12.51 -1.82
C ARG A 145 -15.59 -11.72 -3.02
N ALA A 146 -15.24 -10.43 -3.11
CA ALA A 146 -15.74 -9.53 -4.16
C ALA A 146 -15.28 -9.87 -5.60
N GLY A 147 -14.08 -10.41 -5.77
CA GLY A 147 -13.52 -10.92 -7.03
C GLY A 147 -13.22 -12.44 -7.00
N GLY A 148 -13.89 -13.19 -6.12
CA GLY A 148 -13.66 -14.63 -5.91
C GLY A 148 -13.21 -14.98 -4.47
N PRO A 149 -13.00 -16.27 -4.12
CA PRO A 149 -12.85 -16.72 -2.74
C PRO A 149 -11.73 -16.05 -1.92
N CYS A 150 -10.68 -15.59 -2.58
CA CYS A 150 -9.53 -14.94 -1.96
C CYS A 150 -9.44 -13.45 -2.35
N SER A 151 -10.49 -12.69 -2.07
CA SER A 151 -10.53 -11.26 -2.37
C SER A 151 -11.27 -10.45 -1.30
N LEU A 152 -10.93 -9.17 -1.19
CA LEU A 152 -11.49 -8.20 -0.27
C LEU A 152 -11.80 -6.91 -1.04
N LEU A 153 -13.05 -6.44 -0.99
CA LEU A 153 -13.42 -5.09 -1.44
C LEU A 153 -13.30 -4.14 -0.25
N ILE A 154 -12.49 -3.10 -0.43
CA ILE A 154 -12.12 -2.14 0.60
C ILE A 154 -12.47 -0.74 0.08
N ARG A 155 -12.87 0.14 1.00
CA ARG A 155 -12.98 1.58 0.78
C ARG A 155 -11.93 2.29 1.63
N LEU A 156 -11.19 3.20 1.02
CA LEU A 156 -10.40 4.20 1.72
C LEU A 156 -11.11 5.55 1.60
N ARG A 157 -11.57 6.09 2.73
CA ARG A 157 -12.20 7.40 2.81
C ARG A 157 -11.20 8.43 3.31
N HIS A 158 -10.95 9.46 2.50
CA HIS A 158 -10.11 10.60 2.85
C HIS A 158 -10.98 11.85 3.00
N GLN A 159 -10.69 12.65 4.03
CA GLN A 159 -11.35 13.92 4.28
C GLN A 159 -10.27 15.01 4.31
N PHE A 160 -10.43 16.03 3.48
CA PHE A 160 -9.50 17.16 3.42
C PHE A 160 -10.26 18.46 3.18
N THR A 161 -9.66 19.57 3.61
CA THR A 161 -10.22 20.91 3.42
C THR A 161 -9.59 21.55 2.21
N ASP A 162 -10.42 21.92 1.26
CA ASP A 162 -10.05 22.74 0.11
C ASP A 162 -10.43 24.21 0.39
N PRO A 163 -9.56 25.19 0.12
CA PRO A 163 -9.83 26.60 0.41
C PRO A 163 -11.07 27.16 -0.29
N ASP A 164 -11.38 26.67 -1.50
CA ASP A 164 -12.46 27.19 -2.33
C ASP A 164 -13.76 26.39 -2.16
N ARG A 165 -13.65 25.09 -1.83
CA ARG A 165 -14.77 24.14 -1.78
C ARG A 165 -15.13 23.67 -0.38
N GLY A 166 -14.34 24.02 0.63
CA GLY A 166 -14.53 23.60 2.01
C GLY A 166 -14.17 22.13 2.23
N GLN A 167 -14.91 21.46 3.11
CA GLN A 167 -14.64 20.07 3.46
C GLN A 167 -15.03 19.13 2.31
N ILE A 168 -14.04 18.42 1.76
CA ILE A 168 -14.23 17.41 0.72
C ILE A 168 -14.08 16.02 1.35
N THR A 169 -14.94 15.09 0.92
CA THR A 169 -14.80 13.66 1.19
C THR A 169 -14.56 12.94 -0.13
N GLN A 170 -13.48 12.16 -0.20
CA GLN A 170 -13.13 11.35 -1.35
C GLN A 170 -13.05 9.89 -0.94
N ASP A 171 -13.84 9.05 -1.60
CA ASP A 171 -13.80 7.60 -1.44
C ASP A 171 -12.97 6.98 -2.58
N THR A 172 -11.94 6.20 -2.22
CA THR A 172 -11.22 5.30 -3.13
C THR A 172 -11.75 3.90 -2.92
N TYR A 173 -12.08 3.19 -4.00
CA TYR A 173 -12.52 1.80 -3.95
C TYR A 173 -11.42 0.90 -4.48
N LEU A 174 -11.13 -0.19 -3.79
CA LEU A 174 -10.13 -1.15 -4.23
C LEU A 174 -10.51 -2.58 -3.94
N ILE A 175 -10.13 -3.48 -4.84
CA ILE A 175 -10.18 -4.92 -4.58
C ILE A 175 -8.76 -5.43 -4.43
N VAL A 176 -8.50 -6.04 -3.28
CA VAL A 176 -7.26 -6.78 -3.01
C VAL A 176 -7.56 -8.26 -3.12
N ALA A 177 -6.89 -8.96 -4.04
CA ALA A 177 -7.17 -10.34 -4.33
C ALA A 177 -5.90 -11.17 -4.55
N ARG A 178 -5.99 -12.48 -4.35
CA ARG A 178 -4.89 -13.41 -4.53
C ARG A 178 -5.10 -14.28 -5.77
N ALA A 179 -4.07 -14.41 -6.60
CA ALA A 179 -3.96 -15.38 -7.69
C ALA A 179 -2.68 -16.20 -7.49
N GLY A 180 -2.79 -17.44 -7.00
CA GLY A 180 -1.63 -18.28 -6.68
C GLY A 180 -0.74 -17.63 -5.62
N HIS A 181 0.52 -17.37 -5.99
CA HIS A 181 1.54 -16.66 -5.21
C HIS A 181 1.54 -15.14 -5.42
N ALA A 182 0.64 -14.60 -6.24
CA ALA A 182 0.50 -13.17 -6.47
C ALA A 182 -0.65 -12.53 -5.66
N VAL A 183 -0.46 -11.27 -5.30
CA VAL A 183 -1.48 -10.34 -4.81
C VAL A 183 -1.71 -9.28 -5.89
N VAL A 184 -2.97 -9.04 -6.22
CA VAL A 184 -3.43 -7.97 -7.10
C VAL A 184 -4.16 -6.94 -6.25
N VAL A 185 -3.85 -5.68 -6.47
CA VAL A 185 -4.62 -4.54 -5.94
C VAL A 185 -5.09 -3.74 -7.14
N LEU A 186 -6.39 -3.77 -7.38
CA LEU A 186 -7.03 -2.92 -8.37
C LEU A 186 -7.81 -1.83 -7.64
N ALA A 187 -7.41 -0.58 -7.82
CA ALA A 187 -8.03 0.56 -7.18
C ALA A 187 -8.54 1.57 -8.21
N ASP A 188 -9.68 2.18 -7.91
CA ASP A 188 -10.18 3.38 -8.57
C ASP A 188 -10.13 4.51 -7.54
N ILE A 189 -9.30 5.52 -7.83
CA ILE A 189 -9.04 6.64 -6.92
C ILE A 189 -9.87 7.89 -7.24
N GLY A 190 -10.72 7.84 -8.27
CA GLY A 190 -11.49 8.99 -8.73
C GLY A 190 -10.69 9.94 -9.62
N TRP A 191 -11.25 11.14 -9.80
CA TRP A 191 -10.65 12.23 -10.58
C TRP A 191 -10.77 13.55 -9.83
N GLU A 192 -9.66 14.29 -9.73
CA GLU A 192 -9.56 15.52 -8.94
C GLU A 192 -10.10 15.31 -7.51
N TYR A 193 -11.25 15.92 -7.22
CA TYR A 193 -11.96 15.88 -5.94
C TYR A 193 -13.06 14.81 -5.89
N GLY A 194 -13.31 14.13 -7.01
CA GLY A 194 -14.31 13.08 -7.15
C GLY A 194 -13.85 11.76 -6.53
N SER A 195 -14.81 10.96 -6.10
CA SER A 195 -14.57 9.60 -5.62
C SER A 195 -14.35 8.64 -6.79
N GLY A 196 -13.70 7.51 -6.50
CA GLY A 196 -13.65 6.38 -7.43
C GLY A 196 -14.99 5.64 -7.49
N HIS A 197 -15.04 4.63 -8.35
CA HIS A 197 -16.26 3.89 -8.68
C HIS A 197 -16.08 2.42 -8.32
N GLN A 198 -16.81 1.97 -7.30
CA GLN A 198 -16.88 0.55 -6.94
C GLN A 198 -17.24 -0.36 -8.12
N PRO A 199 -18.23 -0.03 -8.99
CA PRO A 199 -18.58 -0.91 -10.10
C PRO A 199 -17.44 -1.13 -11.10
N ILE A 200 -16.54 -0.15 -11.29
CA ILE A 200 -15.42 -0.27 -12.23
C ILE A 200 -14.40 -1.30 -11.73
N VAL A 201 -13.99 -1.21 -10.46
CA VAL A 201 -13.03 -2.19 -9.90
C VAL A 201 -13.64 -3.60 -9.84
N GLU A 202 -14.94 -3.73 -9.57
CA GLU A 202 -15.64 -5.00 -9.59
C GLU A 202 -15.72 -5.63 -10.99
N ALA A 203 -15.93 -4.81 -12.03
CA ALA A 203 -15.99 -5.28 -13.41
C ALA A 203 -14.62 -5.74 -13.94
N LEU A 204 -13.54 -5.05 -13.54
CA LEU A 204 -12.19 -5.26 -14.08
C LEU A 204 -11.37 -6.29 -13.31
N ILE A 205 -11.66 -6.56 -12.02
CA ILE A 205 -10.87 -7.50 -11.22
C ILE A 205 -10.75 -8.92 -11.82
N PRO A 206 -11.76 -9.50 -12.52
CA PRO A 206 -11.58 -10.81 -13.13
C PRO A 206 -10.50 -10.82 -14.21
N ALA A 207 -10.34 -9.73 -14.97
CA ALA A 207 -9.29 -9.61 -15.98
C ALA A 207 -7.91 -9.46 -15.32
N ALA A 208 -7.80 -8.58 -14.31
CA ALA A 208 -6.55 -8.39 -13.57
C ALA A 208 -6.07 -9.70 -12.91
N LEU A 209 -6.98 -10.49 -12.34
CA LEU A 209 -6.65 -11.80 -11.77
C LEU A 209 -6.17 -12.81 -12.82
N ARG A 210 -6.77 -12.84 -14.01
CA ARG A 210 -6.30 -13.72 -15.10
C ARG A 210 -4.89 -13.35 -15.56
N ARG A 211 -4.59 -12.05 -15.65
CA ARG A 211 -3.26 -11.54 -16.02
C ARG A 211 -2.23 -11.89 -14.95
N ALA A 212 -2.50 -11.58 -13.69
CA ALA A 212 -1.58 -11.86 -12.59
C ALA A 212 -1.33 -13.37 -12.37
N ALA A 213 -2.27 -14.24 -12.75
CA ALA A 213 -2.07 -15.69 -12.69
C ALA A 213 -0.94 -16.20 -13.61
N THR A 214 -0.47 -15.41 -14.59
CA THR A 214 0.66 -15.81 -15.44
C THR A 214 2.02 -15.68 -14.75
N VAL A 215 2.07 -15.07 -13.56
CA VAL A 215 3.29 -14.84 -12.79
C VAL A 215 3.21 -15.39 -11.36
N GLY A 216 2.16 -16.13 -11.03
CA GLY A 216 1.84 -16.61 -9.68
C GLY A 216 1.72 -18.12 -9.56
#